data_AF-A0A098TM72-F1
#
_entry.id   AF-A0A098TM72-F1
#
_cell.length_a   1.000
_cell.length_b   1.000
_cell.length_c   1.000
_cell.angle_alpha   90.00
_cell.angle_beta   90.00
_cell.angle_gamma   90.00
#
_symmetry.space_group_name_H-M   'P 1'
#
loop_
_entity.id
_entity.type
_entity.pdbx_description
1 polymer ?
#
loop_
_entity_poly.entity_id
_entity_poly.type
_entity_poly.pdbx_seq_one_letter_code
_entity_poly.pdbx_strand_id
1 'polypeptide(L)'
;MPISPFAYSKILQINVQTFQYLYKKITNNSCEIITVFLILQNLLLSVPWSPGFIDGEGLFTAWVSVLGYATLNKMSFGKEIIFTYGPYHFLFTGIFLPGFYPFSLLPSILLVVIKLGLILRLTSIIRQKFLVLILLFIFGAYSLGESFYFSFIFLFVLYYYLVHARINHFPMSKNIFDLSGNLFLYLTAASLSLVSLIKFTFFPITALIMLIIGLDQGLRKNVFPWIPIVYLISIDICWILSGQSINDLHSYILNSFEIANGYSEAMSIIGPSYQIFAFLLVSSLLLFVLTQVFFDFYLFWSIPPIFLSFAFVFMLFKASFVRQDIWHVQIGFSILAPLLIIAFFSLVGLAR
;
A
#
# COMPACT_ATOMS: atom_id res chain seq x y z
N MET A 1 -59.58 34.23 -4.17
CA MET A 1 -58.44 35.14 -3.98
C MET A 1 -57.26 34.57 -4.76
N PRO A 2 -56.69 35.29 -5.75
CA PRO A 2 -55.52 34.81 -6.48
C PRO A 2 -54.29 34.98 -5.59
N ILE A 3 -53.56 33.89 -5.37
CA ILE A 3 -52.29 33.90 -4.63
C ILE A 3 -51.29 34.72 -5.45
N SER A 4 -50.62 35.69 -4.82
CA SER A 4 -49.71 36.60 -5.51
C SER A 4 -48.50 35.84 -6.11
N PRO A 5 -47.97 36.26 -7.27
CA PRO A 5 -46.78 35.63 -7.89
C PRO A 5 -45.56 35.57 -6.96
N PHE A 6 -45.48 36.47 -5.97
CA PHE A 6 -44.43 36.52 -4.95
C PHE A 6 -44.50 35.36 -3.94
N ALA A 7 -45.67 34.80 -3.68
CA ALA A 7 -45.80 33.63 -2.80
C ALA A 7 -45.32 32.35 -3.50
N TYR A 8 -45.51 32.25 -4.83
CA TYR A 8 -45.07 31.10 -5.62
C TYR A 8 -43.53 30.98 -5.69
N SER A 9 -42.81 32.10 -5.84
CA SER A 9 -41.34 32.11 -5.87
C SER A 9 -40.71 31.75 -4.52
N LYS A 10 -41.28 32.21 -3.40
CA LYS A 10 -40.83 31.84 -2.05
C LYS A 10 -41.09 30.36 -1.74
N ILE A 11 -42.23 29.81 -2.13
CA ILE A 11 -42.56 28.38 -1.94
C ILE A 11 -41.63 27.49 -2.78
N LEU A 12 -41.35 27.86 -4.04
CA LEU A 12 -40.39 27.15 -4.89
C LEU A 12 -38.95 27.22 -4.36
N GLN A 13 -38.50 28.38 -3.85
CA GLN A 13 -37.16 28.50 -3.26
C GLN A 13 -36.99 27.68 -1.97
N ILE A 14 -38.01 27.65 -1.11
CA ILE A 14 -38.01 26.81 0.11
C ILE A 14 -37.95 25.31 -0.27
N ASN A 15 -38.65 24.92 -1.33
CA ASN A 15 -38.66 23.53 -1.80
C ASN A 15 -37.31 23.11 -2.41
N VAL A 16 -36.64 23.99 -3.15
CA VAL A 16 -35.30 23.73 -3.72
C VAL A 16 -34.23 23.67 -2.63
N GLN A 17 -34.23 24.57 -1.64
CA GLN A 17 -33.26 24.53 -0.55
C GLN A 17 -33.45 23.30 0.36
N THR A 18 -34.71 22.94 0.65
CA THR A 18 -35.03 21.74 1.43
C THR A 18 -34.66 20.48 0.67
N PHE A 19 -34.93 20.42 -0.64
CA PHE A 19 -34.50 19.33 -1.51
C PHE A 19 -32.98 19.22 -1.59
N GLN A 20 -32.25 20.33 -1.76
CA GLN A 20 -30.79 20.34 -1.76
C GLN A 20 -30.21 19.89 -0.41
N TYR A 21 -30.81 20.31 0.71
CA TYR A 21 -30.42 19.88 2.05
C TYR A 21 -30.67 18.39 2.25
N LEU A 22 -31.87 17.88 1.92
CA LEU A 22 -32.21 16.47 2.01
C LEU A 22 -31.36 15.62 1.06
N TYR A 23 -31.14 16.06 -0.17
CA TYR A 23 -30.25 15.42 -1.13
C TYR A 23 -28.81 15.36 -0.59
N LYS A 24 -28.28 16.46 -0.05
CA LYS A 24 -26.94 16.51 0.56
C LYS A 24 -26.83 15.62 1.81
N LYS A 25 -27.89 15.54 2.62
CA LYS A 25 -27.94 14.70 3.82
C LYS A 25 -28.05 13.22 3.48
N ILE A 26 -28.92 12.86 2.52
CA ILE A 26 -29.08 11.49 2.01
C ILE A 26 -27.78 11.04 1.34
N THR A 27 -27.21 11.85 0.44
CA THR A 27 -25.92 11.52 -0.23
C THR A 27 -24.78 11.37 0.76
N ASN A 28 -24.69 12.21 1.80
CA ASN A 28 -23.67 12.06 2.84
C ASN A 28 -23.85 10.77 3.65
N ASN A 29 -25.07 10.48 4.13
CA ASN A 29 -25.35 9.27 4.89
C ASN A 29 -25.12 8.00 4.06
N SER A 30 -25.51 8.00 2.78
CA SER A 30 -25.24 6.89 1.86
C SER A 30 -23.74 6.70 1.63
N CYS A 31 -22.96 7.78 1.48
CA CYS A 31 -21.50 7.67 1.34
C CYS A 31 -20.84 7.09 2.60
N GLU A 32 -21.31 7.45 3.80
CA GLU A 32 -20.78 6.93 5.05
C GLU A 32 -21.05 5.42 5.19
N ILE A 33 -22.27 4.98 4.89
CA ILE A 33 -22.63 3.55 4.90
C ILE A 33 -21.78 2.76 3.90
N ILE A 34 -21.62 3.27 2.67
CA ILE A 34 -20.79 2.59 1.67
C ILE A 34 -19.31 2.58 2.12
N THR A 35 -18.81 3.65 2.73
CA THR A 35 -17.43 3.70 3.25
C THR A 35 -17.21 2.62 4.32
N VAL A 36 -18.13 2.49 5.27
CA VAL A 36 -18.07 1.45 6.31
C VAL A 36 -18.12 0.06 5.67
N PHE A 37 -19.02 -0.16 4.71
CA PHE A 37 -19.11 -1.42 3.99
C PHE A 37 -17.79 -1.78 3.28
N LEU A 38 -17.15 -0.81 2.62
CA LEU A 38 -15.89 -1.04 1.91
C LEU A 38 -14.71 -1.26 2.86
N ILE A 39 -14.70 -0.61 4.03
CA ILE A 39 -13.74 -0.88 5.11
C ILE A 39 -13.89 -2.32 5.58
N LEU A 40 -15.12 -2.75 5.85
CA LEU A 40 -15.42 -4.12 6.26
C LEU A 40 -15.03 -5.12 5.16
N GLN A 41 -15.30 -4.81 3.89
CA GLN A 41 -14.87 -5.62 2.76
C GLN A 41 -13.35 -5.80 2.75
N ASN A 42 -12.57 -4.72 2.89
CA ASN A 42 -11.11 -4.81 2.90
C ASN A 42 -10.61 -5.67 4.07
N LEU A 43 -11.20 -5.53 5.26
CA LEU A 43 -10.89 -6.36 6.43
C LEU A 43 -11.23 -7.83 6.18
N LEU A 44 -12.40 -8.12 5.61
CA LEU A 44 -12.87 -9.48 5.36
C LEU A 44 -12.07 -10.19 4.26
N LEU A 45 -11.61 -9.46 3.23
CA LEU A 45 -10.91 -10.04 2.09
C LEU A 45 -9.39 -10.15 2.29
N SER A 46 -8.77 -9.27 3.09
CA SER A 46 -7.31 -9.20 3.21
C SER A 46 -6.77 -9.96 4.42
N VAL A 47 -7.59 -10.14 5.46
CA VAL A 47 -7.19 -10.87 6.67
C VAL A 47 -7.51 -12.35 6.49
N PRO A 48 -6.59 -13.28 6.82
CA PRO A 48 -6.82 -14.71 6.65
C PRO A 48 -7.72 -15.27 7.76
N TRP A 49 -9.00 -14.88 7.77
CA TRP A 49 -10.00 -15.33 8.75
C TRP A 49 -10.26 -16.83 8.71
N SER A 50 -10.13 -17.40 7.51
CA SER A 50 -10.18 -18.84 7.25
C SER A 50 -8.91 -19.21 6.49
N PRO A 51 -7.79 -19.45 7.18
CA PRO A 51 -6.53 -19.75 6.52
C PRO A 51 -6.66 -21.04 5.71
N GLY A 52 -5.97 -21.09 4.57
CA GLY A 52 -5.93 -22.27 3.72
C GLY A 52 -5.21 -23.42 4.43
N PHE A 53 -5.61 -24.65 4.10
CA PHE A 53 -4.86 -25.85 4.51
C PHE A 53 -3.95 -26.28 3.37
N ILE A 54 -2.88 -26.99 3.70
CA ILE A 54 -2.05 -27.66 2.69
C ILE A 54 -2.80 -28.93 2.31
N ASP A 55 -3.62 -28.85 1.25
CA ASP A 55 -4.34 -29.97 0.67
C ASP A 55 -3.94 -30.17 -0.80
N GLY A 56 -3.19 -31.24 -1.08
CA GLY A 56 -2.93 -31.71 -2.45
C GLY A 56 -1.46 -31.90 -2.83
N GLU A 57 -1.27 -32.70 -3.88
CA GLU A 57 0.02 -32.96 -4.51
C GLU A 57 0.30 -31.90 -5.58
N GLY A 58 1.38 -31.12 -5.41
CA GLY A 58 1.76 -30.09 -6.38
C GLY A 58 2.92 -29.22 -5.92
N LEU A 59 3.64 -28.66 -6.89
CA LEU A 59 4.79 -27.78 -6.62
C LEU A 59 4.36 -26.52 -5.85
N PHE A 60 3.14 -26.02 -6.09
CA PHE A 60 2.56 -24.87 -5.39
C PHE A 60 2.39 -25.09 -3.89
N THR A 61 2.09 -26.32 -3.47
CA THR A 61 1.94 -26.68 -2.06
C THR A 61 3.30 -27.03 -1.43
N ALA A 62 4.23 -27.61 -2.20
CA ALA A 62 5.50 -28.10 -1.68
C ALA A 62 6.41 -27.01 -1.08
N TRP A 63 6.61 -25.87 -1.77
CA TRP A 63 7.47 -24.81 -1.24
C TRP A 63 6.86 -24.16 0.01
N VAL A 64 5.54 -24.00 0.08
CA VAL A 64 4.89 -23.45 1.27
C VAL A 64 5.01 -24.41 2.45
N SER A 65 4.88 -25.72 2.21
CA SER A 65 5.11 -26.74 3.24
C SER A 65 6.52 -26.67 3.81
N VAL A 66 7.55 -26.52 2.95
CA VAL A 66 8.94 -26.40 3.39
C VAL A 66 9.15 -25.14 4.22
N LEU A 67 8.61 -23.99 3.80
CA LEU A 67 8.70 -22.76 4.58
C LEU A 67 7.95 -22.86 5.91
N GLY A 68 6.78 -23.50 5.92
CA GLY A 68 6.02 -23.78 7.13
C GLY A 68 6.80 -24.66 8.11
N TYR A 69 7.38 -25.74 7.61
CA TYR A 69 8.26 -26.61 8.38
C TYR A 69 9.46 -25.85 8.95
N ALA A 70 10.11 -25.01 8.14
CA ALA A 70 11.24 -24.19 8.57
C ALA A 70 10.88 -23.24 9.72
N THR A 71 9.76 -22.54 9.61
CA THR A 71 9.25 -21.65 10.67
C THR A 71 8.93 -22.43 11.95
N LEU A 72 8.24 -23.57 11.84
CA LEU A 72 7.88 -24.41 12.99
C LEU A 72 9.11 -24.98 13.72
N ASN A 73 10.17 -25.30 12.98
CA ASN A 73 11.41 -25.86 13.53
C ASN A 73 12.48 -24.79 13.83
N LYS A 74 12.15 -23.49 13.71
CA LYS A 74 13.07 -22.37 13.94
C LYS A 74 14.37 -22.46 13.13
N MET A 75 14.28 -22.96 11.90
CA MET A 75 15.43 -23.01 10.99
C MET A 75 15.91 -21.59 10.66
N SER A 76 17.21 -21.46 10.43
CA SER A 76 17.87 -20.19 10.11
C SER A 76 17.59 -19.77 8.67
N PHE A 77 16.74 -18.74 8.50
CA PHE A 77 16.52 -18.08 7.22
C PHE A 77 17.79 -17.34 6.79
N GLY A 78 18.23 -17.59 5.56
CA GLY A 78 19.49 -17.09 5.03
C GLY A 78 20.68 -18.02 5.19
N LYS A 79 20.58 -19.12 5.95
CA LYS A 79 21.65 -20.13 6.04
C LYS A 79 21.16 -21.54 5.74
N GLU A 80 20.14 -21.97 6.48
CA GLU A 80 19.52 -23.28 6.31
C GLU A 80 18.38 -23.22 5.29
N ILE A 81 17.69 -22.08 5.21
CA ILE A 81 16.65 -21.82 4.22
C ILE A 81 17.03 -20.60 3.39
N ILE A 82 17.37 -20.85 2.13
CA ILE A 82 17.70 -19.82 1.14
C ILE A 82 16.55 -19.79 0.12
N PHE A 83 15.66 -18.80 0.26
CA PHE A 83 14.48 -18.65 -0.58
C PHE A 83 14.06 -17.19 -0.72
N THR A 84 13.14 -16.91 -1.65
CA THR A 84 12.66 -15.53 -1.91
C THR A 84 11.76 -14.95 -0.81
N TYR A 85 11.22 -15.81 0.06
CA TYR A 85 10.39 -15.42 1.20
C TYR A 85 11.19 -15.48 2.49
N GLY A 86 10.84 -14.58 3.41
CA GLY A 86 11.44 -14.52 4.73
C GLY A 86 10.62 -15.28 5.79
N PRO A 87 10.97 -15.09 7.07
CA PRO A 87 10.37 -15.86 8.17
C PRO A 87 8.88 -15.57 8.39
N TYR A 88 8.36 -14.46 7.84
CA TYR A 88 6.96 -14.06 7.90
C TYR A 88 6.14 -14.48 6.65
N HIS A 89 6.63 -15.44 5.87
CA HIS A 89 5.97 -15.92 4.64
C HIS A 89 4.49 -16.26 4.80
N PHE A 90 4.05 -16.72 5.97
CA PHE A 90 2.67 -17.08 6.27
C PHE A 90 1.68 -15.90 6.17
N LEU A 91 2.15 -14.65 6.30
CA LEU A 91 1.34 -13.45 6.05
C LEU A 91 1.01 -13.28 4.56
N PHE A 92 1.84 -13.84 3.68
CA PHE A 92 1.60 -13.85 2.25
C PHE A 92 0.83 -15.09 1.78
N THR A 93 1.26 -16.27 2.23
CA THR A 93 0.71 -17.54 1.73
C THR A 93 -0.71 -17.79 2.22
N GLY A 94 -1.11 -17.20 3.36
CA GLY A 94 -2.43 -17.41 3.94
C GLY A 94 -2.66 -18.84 4.43
N ILE A 95 -1.60 -19.64 4.54
CA ILE A 95 -1.65 -21.04 4.95
C ILE A 95 -1.62 -21.16 6.48
N PHE A 96 -2.47 -22.05 7.00
CA PHE A 96 -2.54 -22.37 8.41
C PHE A 96 -1.28 -23.10 8.88
N LEU A 97 -0.58 -22.49 9.83
CA LEU A 97 0.51 -23.12 10.58
C LEU A 97 0.03 -23.35 12.02
N PRO A 98 -0.02 -24.61 12.50
CA PRO A 98 -0.43 -24.92 13.86
C PRO A 98 0.35 -24.10 14.89
N GLY A 99 -0.34 -23.44 15.81
CA GLY A 99 0.27 -22.58 16.85
C GLY A 99 0.67 -21.17 16.39
N PHE A 100 0.66 -20.89 15.08
CA PHE A 100 1.03 -19.59 14.51
C PHE A 100 -0.16 -18.75 14.03
N TYR A 101 -1.38 -19.26 14.13
CA TYR A 101 -2.59 -18.54 13.68
C TYR A 101 -2.79 -17.16 14.33
N PRO A 102 -2.60 -16.96 15.66
CA PRO A 102 -2.66 -15.62 16.23
C PRO A 102 -1.58 -14.67 15.66
N PHE A 103 -0.41 -15.23 15.34
CA PHE A 103 0.73 -14.51 14.75
C PHE A 103 0.54 -14.21 13.26
N SER A 104 -0.36 -14.89 12.55
CA SER A 104 -0.80 -14.49 11.21
C SER A 104 -1.94 -13.47 11.27
N LEU A 105 -2.86 -13.60 12.23
CA LEU A 105 -4.08 -12.79 12.28
C LEU A 105 -3.78 -11.34 12.70
N LEU A 106 -3.09 -11.14 13.83
CA LEU A 106 -2.88 -9.80 14.39
C LEU A 106 -2.05 -8.90 13.44
N PRO A 107 -0.90 -9.33 12.89
CA PRO A 107 -0.16 -8.51 11.95
C PRO A 107 -0.94 -8.25 10.65
N SER A 108 -1.73 -9.21 10.16
CA SER A 108 -2.58 -8.99 8.98
C SER A 108 -3.63 -7.90 9.23
N ILE A 109 -4.32 -7.94 10.39
CA ILE A 109 -5.28 -6.91 10.78
C ILE A 109 -4.57 -5.55 10.86
N LEU A 110 -3.40 -5.48 11.51
CA LEU A 110 -2.63 -4.24 11.64
C LEU A 110 -2.24 -3.67 10.28
N LEU A 111 -1.73 -4.49 9.36
CA LEU A 111 -1.37 -4.08 8.00
C LEU A 111 -2.58 -3.51 7.25
N VAL A 112 -3.75 -4.17 7.35
CA VAL A 112 -4.98 -3.72 6.69
C VAL A 112 -5.49 -2.41 7.28
N VAL A 113 -5.51 -2.30 8.62
CA VAL A 113 -5.95 -1.08 9.32
C VAL A 113 -5.05 0.11 8.96
N ILE A 114 -3.73 -0.09 8.92
CA ILE A 114 -2.79 0.98 8.57
C ILE A 114 -2.92 1.35 7.10
N LYS A 115 -3.06 0.38 6.19
CA LYS A 115 -3.33 0.66 4.76
C LYS A 115 -4.64 1.44 4.57
N LEU A 116 -5.72 1.05 5.25
CA LEU A 116 -6.99 1.78 5.24
C LEU A 116 -6.83 3.20 5.80
N GLY A 117 -6.05 3.36 6.86
CA GLY A 117 -5.67 4.66 7.40
C GLY A 117 -4.97 5.56 6.37
N LEU A 118 -4.05 5.00 5.56
CA LEU A 118 -3.41 5.73 4.47
C LEU A 118 -4.42 6.17 3.41
N ILE A 119 -5.31 5.26 2.98
CA ILE A 119 -6.35 5.57 1.99
C ILE A 119 -7.25 6.71 2.51
N LEU A 120 -7.77 6.58 3.72
CA LEU A 120 -8.64 7.60 4.33
C LEU A 120 -7.93 8.95 4.46
N ARG A 121 -6.67 8.97 4.90
CA ARG A 121 -5.88 10.21 5.00
C ARG A 121 -5.57 10.82 3.63
N LEU A 122 -5.21 10.04 2.63
CA LEU A 122 -5.01 10.51 1.26
C LEU A 122 -6.30 11.10 0.68
N THR A 123 -7.42 10.47 0.97
CA THR A 123 -8.72 10.96 0.51
C THR A 123 -9.18 12.24 1.18
N SER A 124 -8.61 12.62 2.33
CA SER A 124 -8.88 13.94 2.92
C SER A 124 -8.38 15.10 2.03
N ILE A 125 -7.40 14.85 1.15
CA ILE A 125 -6.96 15.81 0.13
C ILE A 125 -7.96 15.84 -1.05
N ILE A 126 -8.57 14.69 -1.34
CA ILE A 126 -9.46 14.51 -2.48
C ILE A 126 -10.87 14.92 -2.07
N ARG A 127 -11.29 16.13 -2.44
CA ARG A 127 -12.62 16.69 -2.11
C ARG A 127 -13.82 15.82 -2.54
N GLN A 128 -13.64 14.87 -3.46
CA GLN A 128 -14.74 14.09 -4.02
C GLN A 128 -14.93 12.75 -3.28
N LYS A 129 -15.91 12.71 -2.37
CA LYS A 129 -16.27 11.52 -1.58
C LYS A 129 -16.50 10.25 -2.42
N PHE A 130 -17.02 10.38 -3.64
CA PHE A 130 -17.25 9.26 -4.55
C PHE A 130 -15.96 8.53 -4.95
N LEU A 131 -14.83 9.23 -5.04
CA LEU A 131 -13.54 8.63 -5.35
C LEU A 131 -12.98 7.81 -4.19
N VAL A 132 -13.27 8.21 -2.96
CA VAL A 132 -12.93 7.43 -1.76
C VAL A 132 -13.57 6.06 -1.87
N LEU A 133 -14.84 6.01 -2.29
CA LEU A 133 -15.56 4.76 -2.49
C LEU A 133 -14.97 3.93 -3.63
N ILE A 134 -14.61 4.55 -4.76
CA ILE A 134 -13.94 3.84 -5.86
C ILE A 134 -12.59 3.26 -5.39
N LEU A 135 -11.79 4.02 -4.66
CA LEU A 135 -10.46 3.58 -4.23
C LEU A 135 -10.55 2.48 -3.18
N LEU A 136 -11.44 2.61 -2.20
CA LEU A 136 -11.69 1.55 -1.22
C LEU A 136 -12.24 0.28 -1.88
N PHE A 137 -13.08 0.42 -2.91
CA PHE A 137 -13.59 -0.70 -3.69
C PHE A 137 -12.48 -1.38 -4.49
N ILE A 138 -11.67 -0.63 -5.25
CA ILE A 138 -10.64 -1.25 -6.09
C ILE A 138 -9.52 -1.84 -5.23
N PHE A 139 -9.03 -1.11 -4.21
CA PHE A 139 -7.98 -1.67 -3.33
C PHE A 139 -8.49 -2.83 -2.48
N GLY A 140 -9.79 -2.90 -2.20
CA GLY A 140 -10.42 -4.04 -1.54
C GLY A 140 -10.68 -5.22 -2.48
N ALA A 141 -11.04 -4.96 -3.73
CA ALA A 141 -11.26 -6.00 -4.74
C ALA A 141 -9.96 -6.70 -5.15
N TYR A 142 -8.82 -6.00 -5.08
CA TYR A 142 -7.51 -6.52 -5.45
C TYR A 142 -6.56 -6.64 -4.25
N SER A 143 -7.11 -6.88 -3.05
CA SER A 143 -6.35 -6.95 -1.80
C SER A 143 -5.67 -8.29 -1.53
N LEU A 144 -5.48 -9.11 -2.57
CA LEU A 144 -4.90 -10.46 -2.43
C LEU A 144 -3.46 -10.49 -2.95
N GLY A 145 -2.61 -11.26 -2.26
CA GLY A 145 -1.22 -11.50 -2.67
C GLY A 145 -0.36 -10.24 -2.76
N GLU A 146 0.50 -10.16 -3.78
CA GLU A 146 1.50 -9.10 -3.92
C GLU A 146 0.90 -7.72 -4.12
N SER A 147 -0.26 -7.64 -4.77
CA SER A 147 -0.98 -6.40 -5.06
C SER A 147 -1.31 -5.62 -3.78
N PHE A 148 -1.61 -6.33 -2.69
CA PHE A 148 -1.83 -5.73 -1.37
C PHE A 148 -0.60 -4.98 -0.89
N TYR A 149 0.57 -5.62 -0.95
CA TYR A 149 1.83 -5.10 -0.42
C TYR A 149 2.39 -3.96 -1.29
N PHE A 150 2.38 -4.12 -2.60
CA PHE A 150 2.79 -3.04 -3.52
C PHE A 150 1.89 -1.80 -3.40
N SER A 151 0.57 -1.98 -3.31
CA SER A 151 -0.33 -0.84 -3.06
C SER A 151 -0.05 -0.18 -1.71
N PHE A 152 0.20 -0.96 -0.65
CA PHE A 152 0.55 -0.41 0.66
C PHE A 152 1.84 0.43 0.61
N ILE A 153 2.89 -0.09 -0.03
CA ILE A 153 4.17 0.61 -0.24
C ILE A 153 3.95 1.94 -0.97
N PHE A 154 3.18 1.93 -2.06
CA PHE A 154 2.99 3.15 -2.84
C PHE A 154 2.10 4.18 -2.15
N LEU A 155 1.06 3.73 -1.43
CA LEU A 155 0.21 4.60 -0.63
C LEU A 155 1.02 5.34 0.44
N PHE A 156 2.07 4.71 0.99
CA PHE A 156 2.98 5.39 1.91
C PHE A 156 3.77 6.53 1.23
N VAL A 157 4.31 6.30 0.02
CA VAL A 157 4.99 7.35 -0.77
C VAL A 157 4.05 8.52 -1.05
N LEU A 158 2.83 8.22 -1.53
CA LEU A 158 1.82 9.25 -1.78
C LEU A 158 1.45 10.00 -0.51
N TYR A 159 1.24 9.31 0.61
CA TYR A 159 0.86 9.96 1.87
C TYR A 159 1.98 10.87 2.37
N TYR A 160 3.23 10.39 2.34
CA TYR A 160 4.37 11.20 2.73
C TYR A 160 4.47 12.45 1.86
N TYR A 161 4.47 12.33 0.53
CA TYR A 161 4.70 13.48 -0.36
C TYR A 161 3.46 14.34 -0.64
N LEU A 162 2.24 13.83 -0.59
CA LEU A 162 1.04 14.65 -0.87
C LEU A 162 0.44 15.26 0.39
N VAL A 163 0.54 14.59 1.55
CA VAL A 163 -0.02 15.09 2.82
C VAL A 163 1.08 15.68 3.69
N HIS A 164 2.05 14.86 4.09
CA HIS A 164 2.93 15.20 5.21
C HIS A 164 4.02 16.21 4.83
N ALA A 165 4.70 15.97 3.72
CA ALA A 165 5.83 16.77 3.24
C ALA A 165 5.43 18.20 2.82
N ARG A 166 4.15 18.45 2.53
CA ARG A 166 3.61 19.80 2.21
C ARG A 166 3.46 20.66 3.45
N ILE A 167 3.10 20.05 4.57
CA ILE A 167 2.78 20.77 5.79
C ILE A 167 4.12 21.05 6.50
N ASN A 168 4.54 22.31 6.53
CA ASN A 168 5.80 22.71 7.19
C ASN A 168 5.70 22.67 8.73
N HIS A 169 4.49 22.65 9.29
CA HIS A 169 4.24 22.54 10.72
C HIS A 169 2.95 21.74 10.96
N PHE A 170 3.05 20.49 11.43
CA PHE A 170 1.91 19.88 12.13
C PHE A 170 1.93 20.43 13.55
N PRO A 171 0.97 21.29 13.98
CA PRO A 171 0.73 21.44 15.40
C PRO A 171 0.27 20.09 15.93
N MET A 172 0.93 19.61 16.98
CA MET A 172 0.57 18.40 17.70
C MET A 172 -0.88 18.57 18.19
N SER A 173 -1.82 17.85 17.57
CA SER A 173 -3.25 17.90 17.93
C SER A 173 -3.44 17.41 19.37
N LYS A 174 -4.32 18.08 20.12
CA LYS A 174 -4.65 17.76 21.53
C LYS A 174 -5.63 16.58 21.69
N ASN A 175 -6.11 15.99 20.59
CA ASN A 175 -7.03 14.85 20.65
C ASN A 175 -6.27 13.52 20.63
N ILE A 176 -6.50 12.67 21.63
CA ILE A 176 -5.89 11.33 21.77
C ILE A 176 -6.25 10.39 20.60
N PHE A 177 -7.36 10.64 19.91
CA PHE A 177 -7.76 9.91 18.69
C PHE A 177 -7.13 10.45 17.39
N ASP A 178 -6.45 11.58 17.46
CA ASP A 178 -5.72 12.17 16.35
C ASP A 178 -4.26 11.71 16.48
N LEU A 179 -3.98 10.45 16.12
CA LEU A 179 -2.60 9.98 16.01
C LEU A 179 -1.84 11.01 15.18
N SER A 180 -0.91 11.73 15.81
CA SER A 180 -0.12 12.77 15.16
C SER A 180 0.40 12.24 13.83
N GLY A 181 0.43 13.08 12.78
CA GLY A 181 0.87 12.67 11.45
C GLY A 181 2.17 11.86 11.47
N ASN A 182 3.07 12.20 12.39
CA ASN A 182 4.35 11.52 12.63
C ASN A 182 4.20 10.12 13.22
N LEU A 183 3.37 9.93 14.26
CA LEU A 183 3.16 8.60 14.84
C LEU A 183 2.58 7.63 13.81
N PHE A 184 1.66 8.10 12.96
CA PHE A 184 1.13 7.28 11.88
C PHE A 184 2.20 6.91 10.84
N LEU A 185 3.14 7.82 10.53
CA LEU A 185 4.29 7.52 9.67
C LEU A 185 5.22 6.49 10.30
N TYR A 186 5.49 6.58 11.60
CA TYR A 186 6.31 5.60 12.32
C TYR A 186 5.66 4.22 12.33
N LEU A 187 4.36 4.12 12.58
CA LEU A 187 3.61 2.86 12.49
C LEU A 187 3.63 2.29 11.07
N THR A 188 3.52 3.15 10.06
CA THR A 188 3.58 2.71 8.66
C THR A 188 4.98 2.22 8.29
N ALA A 189 6.03 2.93 8.72
CA ALA A 189 7.41 2.53 8.50
C ALA A 189 7.73 1.20 9.20
N ALA A 190 7.31 1.03 10.46
CA ALA A 190 7.42 -0.24 11.17
C ALA A 190 6.66 -1.36 10.43
N SER A 191 5.48 -1.08 9.89
CA SER A 191 4.72 -2.07 9.10
C SER A 191 5.42 -2.46 7.81
N LEU A 192 6.06 -1.50 7.12
CA LEU A 192 6.85 -1.77 5.91
C LEU A 192 8.12 -2.59 6.21
N SER A 193 8.66 -2.51 7.42
CA SER A 193 9.75 -3.40 7.87
C SER A 193 9.30 -4.86 7.87
N LEU A 194 8.11 -5.12 8.43
CA LEU A 194 7.50 -6.45 8.41
C LEU A 194 7.25 -6.92 6.97
N VAL A 195 6.70 -6.06 6.10
CA VAL A 195 6.50 -6.37 4.68
C VAL A 195 7.82 -6.76 3.99
N SER A 196 8.92 -6.11 4.35
CA SER A 196 10.25 -6.43 3.80
C SER A 196 10.76 -7.82 4.21
N LEU A 197 10.30 -8.34 5.35
CA LEU A 197 10.61 -9.68 5.86
C LEU A 197 9.59 -10.76 5.44
N ILE A 198 8.49 -10.39 4.79
CA ILE A 198 7.54 -11.35 4.20
C ILE A 198 8.13 -11.93 2.91
N LYS A 199 8.52 -11.06 1.98
CA LYS A 199 9.13 -11.43 0.69
C LYS A 199 10.21 -10.42 0.32
N PHE A 200 11.39 -10.92 -0.06
CA PHE A 200 12.55 -10.07 -0.28
C PHE A 200 12.35 -9.06 -1.43
N THR A 201 11.49 -9.35 -2.41
CA THR A 201 11.15 -8.40 -3.49
C THR A 201 10.67 -7.04 -2.98
N PHE A 202 10.07 -6.97 -1.78
CA PHE A 202 9.62 -5.71 -1.19
C PHE A 202 10.75 -4.92 -0.52
N PHE A 203 11.83 -5.58 -0.07
CA PHE A 203 12.92 -4.95 0.68
C PHE A 203 13.65 -3.86 -0.12
N PRO A 204 14.09 -4.07 -1.39
CA PRO A 204 14.81 -3.03 -2.14
C PRO A 204 14.00 -1.74 -2.30
N ILE A 205 12.70 -1.84 -2.57
CA ILE A 205 11.85 -0.66 -2.79
C ILE A 205 11.53 0.05 -1.48
N THR A 206 11.24 -0.68 -0.39
CA THR A 206 11.01 -0.05 0.92
C THR A 206 12.29 0.58 1.47
N ALA A 207 13.45 -0.07 1.34
CA ALA A 207 14.74 0.49 1.72
C ALA A 207 15.06 1.77 0.95
N LEU A 208 14.81 1.79 -0.37
CA LEU A 208 15.00 2.98 -1.21
C LEU A 208 14.07 4.13 -0.78
N ILE A 209 12.80 3.84 -0.48
CA ILE A 209 11.84 4.83 0.03
C ILE A 209 12.33 5.41 1.36
N MET A 210 12.79 4.56 2.29
CA MET A 210 13.27 5.00 3.60
C MET A 210 14.53 5.86 3.49
N LEU A 211 15.46 5.50 2.59
CA LEU A 211 16.64 6.31 2.29
C LEU A 211 16.24 7.70 1.78
N ILE A 212 15.37 7.76 0.78
CA ILE A 212 14.95 9.03 0.18
C ILE A 212 14.14 9.89 1.15
N ILE A 213 13.26 9.30 1.95
CA ILE A 213 12.54 10.01 3.02
C ILE A 213 13.53 10.53 4.07
N GLY A 214 14.54 9.74 4.46
CA GLY A 214 15.58 10.18 5.39
C GLY A 214 16.37 11.39 4.88
N LEU A 215 16.75 11.37 3.59
CA LEU A 215 17.40 12.50 2.93
C LEU A 215 16.48 13.73 2.87
N ASP A 216 15.19 13.54 2.59
CA ASP A 216 14.21 14.61 2.60
C ASP A 216 14.04 15.23 4.00
N GLN A 217 13.99 14.39 5.04
CA GLN A 217 13.94 14.82 6.44
C GLN A 217 15.18 15.63 6.84
N GLY A 218 16.38 15.13 6.53
CA GLY A 218 17.64 15.79 6.89
C GLY A 218 17.95 17.05 6.07
N LEU A 219 17.79 16.98 4.74
CA LEU A 219 18.24 18.04 3.83
C LEU A 219 17.19 19.13 3.60
N ARG A 220 15.92 18.75 3.40
CA ARG A 220 14.86 19.71 3.08
C ARG A 220 14.12 20.19 4.33
N LYS A 221 13.79 19.27 5.24
CA LYS A 221 13.03 19.60 6.46
C LYS A 221 13.92 19.99 7.64
N ASN A 222 15.22 19.72 7.57
CA ASN A 222 16.19 19.97 8.66
C ASN A 222 15.74 19.34 9.99
N VAL A 223 15.20 18.11 9.91
CA VAL A 223 14.80 17.32 11.07
C VAL A 223 15.55 15.99 11.09
N PHE A 224 15.75 15.45 12.29
CA PHE A 224 16.38 14.13 12.43
C PHE A 224 15.53 13.05 11.74
N PRO A 225 16.15 12.13 10.97
CA PRO A 225 15.42 11.20 10.10
C PRO A 225 14.84 10.00 10.88
N TRP A 226 13.87 10.24 11.77
CA TRP A 226 13.29 9.19 12.61
C TRP A 226 12.56 8.09 11.84
N ILE A 227 11.99 8.39 10.67
CA ILE A 227 11.21 7.42 9.88
C ILE A 227 12.07 6.22 9.44
N PRO A 228 13.21 6.40 8.74
CA PRO A 228 14.09 5.29 8.38
C PRO A 228 14.68 4.59 9.61
N ILE A 229 14.94 5.30 10.71
CA ILE A 229 15.44 4.69 11.95
C ILE A 229 14.41 3.73 12.55
N VAL A 230 13.14 4.13 12.62
CA VAL A 230 12.04 3.26 13.07
C VAL A 230 11.92 2.04 12.16
N TYR A 231 12.04 2.20 10.83
CA TYR A 231 12.03 1.07 9.90
C TYR A 231 13.15 0.07 10.19
N LEU A 232 14.40 0.54 10.36
CA LEU A 232 15.56 -0.33 10.62
C LEU A 232 15.44 -1.06 11.97
N ILE A 233 15.12 -0.33 13.04
CA ILE A 233 14.89 -0.93 14.36
C ILE A 233 13.77 -1.97 14.29
N SER A 234 12.71 -1.70 13.52
CA SER A 234 11.60 -2.64 13.37
C SER A 234 11.98 -3.87 12.54
N ILE A 235 12.89 -3.78 11.56
CA ILE A 235 13.48 -4.97 10.89
C ILE A 235 14.13 -5.85 11.94
N ASP A 236 15.00 -5.31 12.78
CA ASP A 236 15.75 -6.08 13.78
C ASP A 236 14.80 -6.73 14.79
N ILE A 237 13.81 -5.97 15.28
CA ILE A 237 12.80 -6.47 16.21
C ILE A 237 11.98 -7.58 15.58
N CYS A 238 11.42 -7.39 14.37
CA CYS A 238 10.65 -8.43 13.69
C CYS A 238 11.51 -9.65 13.38
N TRP A 239 12.77 -9.47 12.97
CA TRP A 239 13.70 -10.57 12.74
C TRP A 239 13.88 -11.43 14.00
N ILE A 240 14.20 -10.81 15.13
CA ILE A 240 14.39 -11.50 16.41
C ILE A 240 13.08 -12.14 16.90
N LEU A 241 11.94 -11.45 16.77
CA LEU A 241 10.62 -11.98 17.15
C LEU A 241 10.20 -13.19 16.31
N SER A 242 10.73 -13.34 15.10
CA SER A 242 10.54 -14.54 14.29
C SER A 242 11.41 -15.74 14.73
N GLY A 243 12.17 -15.60 15.82
CA GLY A 243 13.02 -16.65 16.39
C GLY A 243 14.38 -16.77 15.71
N GLN A 244 14.76 -15.82 14.86
CA GLN A 244 16.00 -15.84 14.11
C GLN A 244 17.15 -15.21 14.89
N SER A 245 18.37 -15.71 14.69
CA SER A 245 19.57 -15.10 15.25
C SER A 245 19.91 -13.82 14.49
N ILE A 246 20.30 -12.76 15.19
CA ILE A 246 20.71 -11.49 14.56
C ILE A 246 21.90 -11.67 13.62
N ASN A 247 22.77 -12.65 13.89
CA ASN A 247 23.93 -12.98 13.07
C ASN A 247 23.53 -13.57 11.69
N ASP A 248 22.29 -14.02 11.54
CA ASP A 248 21.81 -14.63 10.30
C ASP A 248 21.21 -13.58 9.35
N LEU A 249 20.86 -12.39 9.84
CA LEU A 249 20.26 -11.33 9.03
C LEU A 249 21.16 -10.91 7.86
N HIS A 250 22.48 -10.81 8.10
CA HIS A 250 23.45 -10.53 7.05
C HIS A 250 23.46 -11.62 5.97
N SER A 251 23.43 -12.89 6.39
CA SER A 251 23.42 -14.03 5.45
C SER A 251 22.12 -14.06 4.66
N TYR A 252 20.98 -13.76 5.31
CA TYR A 252 19.68 -13.63 4.66
C TYR A 252 19.69 -12.55 3.57
N ILE A 253 20.21 -11.35 3.86
CA ILE A 253 20.26 -10.27 2.88
C ILE A 253 21.15 -10.65 1.69
N LEU A 254 22.38 -11.14 1.95
CA LEU A 254 23.30 -11.51 0.88
C LEU A 254 22.75 -12.61 -0.02
N ASN A 255 22.28 -13.71 0.56
CA ASN A 255 21.78 -14.86 -0.19
C ASN A 255 20.46 -14.52 -0.90
N SER A 256 19.65 -13.61 -0.35
CA SER A 256 18.45 -13.12 -1.04
C SER A 256 18.79 -12.27 -2.25
N PHE A 257 19.85 -11.44 -2.20
CA PHE A 257 20.35 -10.73 -3.37
C PHE A 257 20.92 -11.68 -4.42
N GLU A 258 21.63 -12.72 -4.01
CA GLU A 258 22.12 -13.76 -4.93
C GLU A 258 20.97 -14.43 -5.69
N ILE A 259 19.90 -14.84 -4.98
CA ILE A 259 18.68 -15.35 -5.62
C ILE A 259 18.09 -14.31 -6.57
N ALA A 260 17.94 -13.05 -6.13
CA ALA A 260 17.31 -12.01 -6.92
C ALA A 260 18.05 -11.73 -8.24
N ASN A 261 19.39 -11.84 -8.24
CA ASN A 261 20.22 -11.66 -9.43
C ASN A 261 19.94 -12.74 -10.50
N GLY A 262 19.82 -14.02 -10.11
CA GLY A 262 19.52 -15.12 -11.03
C GLY A 262 18.03 -15.33 -11.31
N TYR A 263 17.14 -14.76 -10.49
CA TYR A 263 15.71 -15.08 -10.52
C TYR A 263 15.06 -14.85 -11.88
N SER A 264 15.41 -13.75 -12.56
CA SER A 264 14.73 -13.39 -13.81
C SER A 264 15.08 -14.34 -14.95
N GLU A 265 16.33 -14.78 -15.04
CA GLU A 265 16.76 -15.77 -16.04
C GLU A 265 16.16 -17.15 -15.74
N ALA A 266 16.07 -17.51 -14.46
CA ALA A 266 15.58 -18.82 -14.04
C ALA A 266 14.04 -18.97 -14.12
N MET A 267 13.30 -17.88 -13.92
CA MET A 267 11.83 -17.93 -13.77
C MET A 267 11.07 -17.21 -14.87
N SER A 268 11.76 -16.77 -15.94
CA SER A 268 11.09 -16.03 -16.99
C SER A 268 10.03 -16.86 -17.71
N ILE A 269 8.84 -16.32 -17.85
CA ILE A 269 7.79 -16.87 -18.73
C ILE A 269 7.43 -15.78 -19.72
N ILE A 270 7.57 -16.08 -21.00
CA ILE A 270 7.23 -15.16 -22.09
C ILE A 270 5.72 -15.25 -22.31
N GLY A 271 5.05 -14.11 -22.27
CA GLY A 271 3.64 -13.99 -22.60
C GLY A 271 3.39 -12.98 -23.73
N PRO A 272 2.13 -12.60 -23.93
CA PRO A 272 1.77 -11.73 -25.04
C PRO A 272 2.32 -10.31 -24.91
N SER A 273 2.95 -9.81 -25.99
CA SER A 273 3.57 -8.47 -26.02
C SER A 273 2.56 -7.33 -25.83
N TYR A 274 1.30 -7.50 -26.23
CA TYR A 274 0.27 -6.47 -26.05
C TYR A 274 0.04 -6.11 -24.57
N GLN A 275 0.27 -7.05 -23.64
CA GLN A 275 0.14 -6.79 -22.20
C GLN A 275 1.26 -5.87 -21.72
N ILE A 276 2.48 -6.05 -22.24
CA ILE A 276 3.63 -5.19 -21.96
C ILE A 276 3.35 -3.78 -22.50
N PHE A 277 2.90 -3.65 -23.76
CA PHE A 277 2.55 -2.35 -24.34
C PHE A 277 1.45 -1.64 -23.56
N ALA A 278 0.40 -2.35 -23.16
CA ALA A 278 -0.68 -1.79 -22.33
C ALA A 278 -0.16 -1.30 -20.97
N PHE A 279 0.70 -2.08 -20.30
CA PHE A 279 1.32 -1.67 -19.04
C PHE A 279 2.20 -0.43 -19.22
N LEU A 280 3.05 -0.40 -20.24
CA LEU A 280 3.92 0.75 -20.52
C LEU A 280 3.11 2.01 -20.83
N LEU A 281 2.00 1.89 -21.57
CA LEU A 281 1.10 3.01 -21.85
C LEU A 281 0.49 3.58 -20.56
N VAL A 282 -0.14 2.73 -19.74
CA VAL A 282 -0.83 3.16 -18.52
C VAL A 282 0.16 3.70 -17.48
N SER A 283 1.32 3.06 -17.33
CA SER A 283 2.37 3.51 -16.41
C SER A 283 3.01 4.83 -16.88
N SER A 284 3.21 5.04 -18.18
CA SER A 284 3.69 6.32 -18.72
C SER A 284 2.70 7.46 -18.43
N LEU A 285 1.40 7.21 -18.59
CA LEU A 285 0.36 8.17 -18.23
C LEU A 285 0.36 8.46 -16.72
N LEU A 286 0.46 7.43 -15.88
CA LEU A 286 0.57 7.60 -14.43
C LEU A 286 1.77 8.45 -14.04
N LEU A 287 2.95 8.12 -14.58
CA LEU A 287 4.19 8.86 -14.30
C LEU A 287 4.12 10.29 -14.80
N PHE A 288 3.52 10.53 -15.97
CA PHE A 288 3.28 11.88 -16.48
C PHE A 288 2.40 12.68 -15.51
N VAL A 289 1.25 12.13 -15.11
CA VAL A 289 0.33 12.78 -14.16
C VAL A 289 1.02 13.06 -12.82
N LEU A 290 1.70 12.07 -12.23
CA LEU A 290 2.42 12.24 -10.97
C LEU A 290 3.55 13.27 -11.08
N THR A 291 4.23 13.32 -12.23
CA THR A 291 5.25 14.33 -12.51
C THR A 291 4.67 15.73 -12.46
N GLN A 292 3.53 15.97 -13.13
CA GLN A 292 2.82 17.25 -13.05
C GLN A 292 2.43 17.57 -11.60
N VAL A 293 1.80 16.62 -10.90
CA VAL A 293 1.40 16.76 -9.49
C VAL A 293 2.60 17.19 -8.65
N PHE A 294 3.73 16.50 -8.72
CA PHE A 294 4.88 16.79 -7.87
C PHE A 294 5.59 18.08 -8.25
N PHE A 295 5.65 18.45 -9.54
CA PHE A 295 6.20 19.73 -9.96
C PHE A 295 5.38 20.91 -9.43
N ASP A 296 4.04 20.81 -9.46
CA ASP A 296 3.15 21.85 -8.95
C ASP A 296 3.37 22.13 -7.45
N PHE A 297 3.86 21.16 -6.66
CA PHE A 297 4.09 21.33 -5.23
C PHE A 297 5.52 21.62 -4.80
N TYR A 298 6.49 21.03 -5.49
CA TYR A 298 7.84 20.88 -4.94
C TYR A 298 8.93 21.50 -5.79
N LEU A 299 8.63 21.97 -7.01
CA LEU A 299 9.63 22.52 -7.93
C LEU A 299 10.86 21.59 -8.04
N PHE A 300 12.06 22.02 -7.64
CA PHE A 300 13.28 21.18 -7.65
C PHE A 300 13.18 19.94 -6.73
N TRP A 301 12.42 20.03 -5.64
CA TRP A 301 12.17 18.91 -4.71
C TRP A 301 11.13 17.91 -5.23
N SER A 302 10.69 18.03 -6.49
CA SER A 302 9.84 17.04 -7.15
C SER A 302 10.62 15.79 -7.60
N ILE A 303 11.95 15.89 -7.76
CA ILE A 303 12.80 14.79 -8.25
C ILE A 303 12.68 13.54 -7.37
N PRO A 304 12.79 13.62 -6.03
CA PRO A 304 12.70 12.42 -5.19
C PRO A 304 11.37 11.63 -5.32
N PRO A 305 10.17 12.23 -5.21
CA PRO A 305 8.93 11.49 -5.39
C PRO A 305 8.71 10.98 -6.82
N ILE A 306 9.19 11.71 -7.84
CA ILE A 306 9.17 11.24 -9.24
C ILE A 306 10.04 10.00 -9.39
N PHE A 307 11.28 10.05 -8.90
CA PHE A 307 12.20 8.93 -8.96
C PHE A 307 11.66 7.69 -8.22
N LEU A 308 11.09 7.88 -7.02
CA LEU A 308 10.41 6.80 -6.30
C LEU A 308 9.23 6.21 -7.07
N SER A 309 8.48 7.04 -7.81
CA SER A 309 7.38 6.58 -8.66
C SER A 309 7.89 5.74 -9.83
N PHE A 310 8.99 6.15 -10.47
CA PHE A 310 9.66 5.36 -11.50
C PHE A 310 10.18 4.02 -10.96
N ALA A 311 10.90 4.04 -9.83
CA ALA A 311 11.41 2.83 -9.19
C ALA A 311 10.28 1.86 -8.81
N PHE A 312 9.17 2.39 -8.31
CA PHE A 312 7.98 1.59 -8.00
C PHE A 312 7.37 0.95 -9.25
N VAL A 313 7.15 1.73 -10.33
CA VAL A 313 6.63 1.21 -11.60
C VAL A 313 7.56 0.14 -12.17
N PHE A 314 8.88 0.31 -12.07
CA PHE A 314 9.86 -0.70 -12.48
C PHE A 314 9.74 -2.00 -11.67
N MET A 315 9.60 -1.89 -10.34
CA MET A 315 9.40 -3.08 -9.48
C MET A 315 8.08 -3.78 -9.79
N LEU A 316 7.03 -3.01 -10.07
CA LEU A 316 5.73 -3.53 -10.47
C LEU A 316 5.81 -4.24 -11.83
N PHE A 317 6.56 -3.68 -12.79
CA PHE A 317 6.85 -4.33 -14.06
C PHE A 317 7.56 -5.67 -13.86
N LYS A 318 8.59 -5.70 -13.01
CA LYS A 318 9.33 -6.93 -12.68
C LYS A 318 8.42 -7.98 -12.06
N ALA A 319 7.58 -7.60 -11.09
CA ALA A 319 6.62 -8.49 -10.46
C ALA A 319 5.61 -9.08 -11.46
N SER A 320 5.22 -8.30 -12.49
CA SER A 320 4.22 -8.74 -13.45
C SER A 320 4.74 -9.47 -14.68
N PHE A 321 5.93 -9.14 -15.16
CA PHE A 321 6.39 -9.56 -16.50
C PHE A 321 7.68 -10.38 -16.49
N VAL A 322 8.38 -10.53 -15.36
CA VAL A 322 9.42 -11.58 -15.29
C VAL A 322 8.76 -12.92 -15.55
N ARG A 323 7.70 -13.24 -14.79
CA ARG A 323 6.94 -14.46 -14.96
C ARG A 323 5.56 -14.10 -15.49
N GLN A 324 5.40 -13.98 -16.81
CA GLN A 324 4.18 -13.46 -17.45
C GLN A 324 3.02 -14.50 -17.49
N ASP A 325 2.66 -15.06 -16.34
CA ASP A 325 1.45 -15.86 -16.15
C ASP A 325 0.28 -15.00 -15.65
N ILE A 326 -0.93 -15.57 -15.64
CA ILE A 326 -2.16 -14.82 -15.34
C ILE A 326 -2.14 -14.18 -13.95
N TRP A 327 -1.50 -14.81 -12.97
CA TRP A 327 -1.46 -14.33 -11.59
C TRP A 327 -0.53 -13.13 -11.44
N HIS A 328 0.61 -13.15 -12.12
CA HIS A 328 1.61 -12.09 -12.03
C HIS A 328 1.22 -10.85 -12.84
N VAL A 329 0.67 -11.03 -14.05
CA VAL A 329 0.24 -9.91 -14.90
C VAL A 329 -0.84 -9.06 -14.21
N GLN A 330 -1.73 -9.70 -13.45
CA GLN A 330 -2.78 -9.01 -12.69
C GLN A 330 -2.22 -8.08 -11.59
N ILE A 331 -1.02 -8.34 -11.06
CA ILE A 331 -0.39 -7.49 -10.02
C ILE A 331 -0.23 -6.06 -10.54
N GLY A 332 0.29 -5.90 -11.76
CA GLY A 332 0.55 -4.61 -12.35
C GLY A 332 -0.72 -3.82 -12.65
N PHE A 333 -1.67 -4.46 -13.35
CA PHE A 333 -2.91 -3.79 -13.75
C PHE A 333 -3.84 -3.47 -12.57
N SER A 334 -3.85 -4.31 -11.53
CA SER A 334 -4.68 -4.08 -10.34
C SER A 334 -4.24 -2.85 -9.54
N ILE A 335 -2.97 -2.45 -9.65
CA ILE A 335 -2.41 -1.30 -8.94
C ILE A 335 -2.40 -0.05 -9.81
N LEU A 336 -2.01 -0.15 -11.08
CA LEU A 336 -1.86 1.02 -11.95
C LEU A 336 -3.17 1.81 -12.12
N ALA A 337 -4.30 1.13 -12.27
CA ALA A 337 -5.59 1.80 -12.50
C ALA A 337 -6.05 2.66 -11.30
N PRO A 338 -6.09 2.15 -10.05
CA PRO A 338 -6.34 2.98 -8.86
C PRO A 338 -5.40 4.16 -8.70
N LEU A 339 -4.11 3.94 -8.95
CA LEU A 339 -3.11 4.99 -8.78
C LEU A 339 -3.28 6.11 -9.81
N LEU A 340 -3.61 5.76 -11.05
CA LEU A 340 -3.90 6.75 -12.08
C LEU A 340 -5.12 7.59 -11.71
N ILE A 341 -6.16 6.97 -11.14
CA ILE A 341 -7.34 7.68 -10.63
C ILE A 341 -6.92 8.64 -9.50
N ILE A 342 -6.17 8.17 -8.49
CA ILE A 342 -5.68 9.04 -7.39
C ILE A 342 -4.89 10.22 -7.94
N ALA A 343 -3.94 9.96 -8.83
CA ALA A 343 -3.04 10.97 -9.37
C ALA A 343 -3.82 12.01 -10.20
N PHE A 344 -4.74 11.55 -11.06
CA PHE A 344 -5.56 12.42 -11.89
C PHE A 344 -6.45 13.34 -11.06
N PHE A 345 -7.12 12.80 -10.03
CA PHE A 345 -7.98 13.61 -9.18
C PHE A 345 -7.20 14.48 -8.19
N SER A 346 -5.96 14.11 -7.88
CA SER A 346 -5.04 15.01 -7.19
C SER A 346 -4.77 16.23 -8.06
N LEU A 347 -4.51 16.10 -9.37
CA LEU A 347 -4.41 17.25 -10.30
C LEU A 347 -5.68 18.09 -10.34
N VAL A 348 -6.85 17.46 -10.54
CA VAL A 348 -8.12 18.19 -10.67
C VAL A 348 -8.51 18.90 -9.37
N GLY A 349 -8.21 18.29 -8.23
CA GLY A 349 -8.42 18.90 -6.91
C GLY A 349 -7.53 20.12 -6.64
N LEU A 350 -6.48 20.32 -7.45
CA LEU A 350 -5.54 21.44 -7.33
C LEU A 350 -5.83 22.59 -8.29
N ALA A 351 -6.46 22.29 -9.42
CA ALA A 351 -6.91 23.30 -10.37
C ALA A 351 -8.09 24.15 -9.87
N ARG A 352 -8.55 23.95 -8.63
CA ARG A 352 -9.63 24.69 -7.96
C ARG A 352 -9.23 25.06 -6.54
#